data_AF-A0A160MXF9-F1
#
_entry.id   AF-A0A160MXF9-F1
#
_cell.length_a   1.000
_cell.length_b   1.000
_cell.length_c   1.000
_cell.angle_alpha   90.00
_cell.angle_beta   90.00
_cell.angle_gamma   90.00
#
_symmetry.space_group_name_H-M   'P 1'
#
loop_
_entity.id
_entity.type
_entity.pdbx_description
1 polymer ?
#
loop_
_entity_poly.entity_id
_entity_poly.type
_entity_poly.pdbx_seq_one_letter_code
_entity_poly.pdbx_strand_id
1 'polypeptide(L)'
;MTGDYGAIYATAGKSVVLYSTSTCPYCKKVRALFAKNHVDYTDYVIDKSRSAIASFKDLKGGPVPMIFIGDRKIIGFNEKVIMESVRKQQKQEAARNTGRI
;
A
#
# COMPACT_ATOMS: atom_id res chain seq x y z
N MET A 1 -1.24 -11.93 2.56
CA MET A 1 -1.67 -12.76 1.40
C MET A 1 -0.88 -12.33 0.18
N THR A 2 -0.56 -13.24 -0.75
CA THR A 2 0.06 -12.89 -2.03
C THR A 2 -0.98 -12.84 -3.15
N GLY A 3 -0.75 -12.03 -4.19
CA GLY A 3 -1.66 -11.90 -5.33
C GLY A 3 -1.14 -10.94 -6.41
N ASP A 4 -1.85 -10.85 -7.53
CA ASP A 4 -1.62 -9.84 -8.56
C ASP A 4 -2.46 -8.59 -8.26
N TYR A 5 -1.77 -7.51 -7.93
CA TYR A 5 -2.35 -6.21 -7.59
C TYR A 5 -2.02 -5.14 -8.64
N GLY A 6 -1.57 -5.54 -9.84
CA GLY A 6 -1.15 -4.63 -10.90
C GLY A 6 -2.20 -3.57 -11.25
N ALA A 7 -3.48 -3.92 -11.26
CA ALA A 7 -4.58 -2.98 -11.52
C ALA A 7 -4.68 -1.86 -10.45
N ILE A 8 -4.40 -2.18 -9.19
CA ILE A 8 -4.37 -1.18 -8.10
C ILE A 8 -3.23 -0.19 -8.37
N TYR A 9 -2.06 -0.68 -8.76
CA TYR A 9 -0.87 0.15 -9.02
C TYR A 9 -0.99 1.00 -10.27
N ALA A 10 -1.61 0.48 -11.34
CA ALA A 10 -1.90 1.24 -12.55
C ALA A 10 -2.77 2.47 -12.24
N THR A 11 -3.74 2.33 -11.34
CA THR A 11 -4.59 3.44 -10.90
C THR A 11 -3.87 4.38 -9.93
N ALA A 12 -3.11 3.82 -8.98
CA ALA A 12 -2.45 4.59 -7.94
C ALA A 12 -1.19 5.34 -8.41
N GLY A 13 -0.57 4.89 -9.52
CA GLY A 13 0.71 5.41 -10.00
C GLY A 13 1.90 5.07 -9.10
N LYS A 14 1.72 4.24 -8.08
CA LYS A 14 2.71 3.86 -7.05
C LYS A 14 2.60 2.37 -6.75
N SER A 15 3.71 1.74 -6.38
CA SER A 15 3.79 0.31 -6.04
C SER A 15 3.51 -0.01 -4.57
N VAL A 16 3.34 1.03 -3.75
CA VAL A 16 2.86 0.95 -2.38
C VAL A 16 1.56 1.72 -2.28
N VAL A 17 0.51 1.04 -1.81
CA VAL A 17 -0.84 1.61 -1.67
C VAL A 17 -1.39 1.31 -0.29
N LEU A 18 -1.95 2.32 0.35
CA LEU A 18 -2.64 2.23 1.64
C LEU A 18 -4.11 2.60 1.44
N TYR A 19 -5.02 1.72 1.83
CA TYR A 19 -6.42 2.08 2.11
C TYR A 19 -6.57 2.33 3.61
N SER A 20 -7.06 3.52 3.95
CA SER A 20 -7.11 4.02 5.31
C SER A 20 -8.41 4.75 5.61
N THR A 21 -8.63 5.08 6.89
CA THR A 21 -9.60 6.10 7.29
C THR A 21 -8.90 7.28 7.98
N SER A 22 -9.58 8.42 8.05
CA SER A 22 -9.03 9.66 8.62
C SER A 22 -8.78 9.55 10.13
N THR A 23 -9.61 8.78 10.85
CA THR A 23 -9.58 8.69 12.32
C THR A 23 -8.88 7.44 12.86
N CYS A 24 -8.51 6.46 12.02
CA CYS A 24 -7.93 5.20 12.50
C CYS A 24 -6.49 5.38 13.04
N PRO A 25 -6.21 5.01 14.32
CA PRO A 25 -4.89 5.16 14.90
C PRO A 25 -3.84 4.27 14.24
N TYR A 26 -4.20 3.06 13.80
CA TYR A 26 -3.27 2.17 13.09
C TYR A 26 -2.95 2.67 11.68
N CYS A 27 -3.90 3.32 11.00
CA CYS A 27 -3.62 4.00 9.73
C CYS A 27 -2.60 5.13 9.92
N LYS A 28 -2.73 5.93 10.99
CA LYS A 28 -1.74 6.96 11.35
C LYS A 28 -0.35 6.36 11.59
N LYS A 29 -0.26 5.19 12.24
CA LYS A 29 1.02 4.46 12.42
C LYS A 29 1.65 4.05 11.09
N VAL A 30 0.87 3.55 10.13
CA VAL A 30 1.38 3.21 8.78
C VAL A 30 1.91 4.46 8.06
N ARG A 31 1.15 5.56 8.07
CA ARG A 31 1.58 6.83 7.45
C ARG A 31 2.89 7.33 8.06
N ALA A 32 3.00 7.31 9.39
CA ALA A 32 4.21 7.72 10.10
C ALA A 32 5.40 6.80 9.78
N LEU A 33 5.18 5.49 9.69
CA LEU A 33 6.20 4.52 9.31
C LEU A 33 6.71 4.77 7.89
N PHE A 34 5.80 5.00 6.92
CA PHE A 34 6.16 5.32 5.54
C PHE A 34 6.88 6.66 5.43
N ALA A 35 6.42 7.70 6.12
CA ALA A 35 7.08 9.00 6.16
C ALA A 35 8.50 8.91 6.72
N LYS A 36 8.68 8.22 7.86
CA LYS A 36 9.99 8.02 8.51
C LYS A 36 10.99 7.31 7.60
N ASN A 37 10.52 6.43 6.72
CA ASN A 37 11.37 5.62 5.84
C ASN A 37 11.37 6.11 4.39
N HIS A 38 10.83 7.31 4.12
CA HIS A 38 10.75 7.89 2.77
C HIS A 38 10.12 6.94 1.74
N VAL A 39 9.10 6.19 2.16
CA VAL A 39 8.36 5.29 1.26
C VAL A 39 7.42 6.14 0.41
N ASP A 40 7.55 6.03 -0.90
CA ASP A 40 6.62 6.64 -1.85
C ASP A 40 5.37 5.75 -1.97
N TYR A 41 4.20 6.31 -1.68
CA TYR A 41 2.94 5.57 -1.63
C TYR A 41 1.72 6.44 -1.93
N THR A 42 0.64 5.79 -2.33
CA THR A 42 -0.68 6.41 -2.46
C THR A 42 -1.55 6.06 -1.24
N ASP A 43 -2.13 7.08 -0.60
CA ASP A 43 -3.09 6.90 0.51
C ASP A 43 -4.52 7.16 0.05
N TYR A 44 -5.30 6.09 -0.08
CA TYR A 44 -6.73 6.15 -0.33
C TYR A 44 -7.50 6.24 1.00
N VAL A 45 -7.78 7.47 1.42
CA VAL A 45 -8.58 7.77 2.61
C VAL A 45 -10.07 7.57 2.31
N ILE A 46 -10.59 6.37 2.58
CA ILE A 46 -11.89 5.90 2.08
C ILE A 46 -13.08 6.66 2.68
N ASP A 47 -12.94 7.23 3.87
CA ASP A 47 -13.98 8.04 4.54
C ASP A 47 -13.97 9.51 4.10
N LYS A 48 -13.09 9.88 3.16
CA LYS A 48 -12.97 11.22 2.60
C LYS A 48 -13.08 11.28 1.07
N SER A 49 -13.11 10.13 0.39
CA SER A 49 -13.15 10.08 -1.07
C SER A 49 -14.11 9.00 -1.59
N ARG A 50 -15.03 9.43 -2.48
CA ARG A 50 -16.00 8.55 -3.13
C ARG A 50 -15.35 7.52 -4.06
N SER A 51 -14.28 7.90 -4.77
CA SER A 51 -13.53 6.98 -5.61
C SER A 51 -12.73 5.99 -4.77
N ALA A 52 -12.15 6.44 -3.65
CA ALA A 52 -11.41 5.57 -2.73
C ALA A 52 -12.31 4.50 -2.10
N ILE A 53 -13.51 4.87 -1.63
CA ILE A 53 -14.45 3.89 -1.06
C ILE A 53 -15.01 2.93 -2.12
N ALA A 54 -15.21 3.39 -3.36
CA ALA A 54 -15.63 2.51 -4.46
C ALA A 54 -14.57 1.44 -4.74
N SER A 55 -13.32 1.86 -4.99
CA SER A 55 -12.19 0.94 -5.18
C SER A 55 -12.00 -0.01 -3.99
N PHE A 56 -12.17 0.49 -2.76
CA PHE A 56 -12.12 -0.35 -1.56
C PHE A 56 -13.20 -1.43 -1.53
N LYS A 57 -14.43 -1.11 -1.97
CA LYS A 57 -15.52 -2.09 -2.08
C LYS A 57 -15.27 -3.13 -3.17
N ASP A 58 -14.70 -2.74 -4.30
CA ASP A 58 -14.33 -3.67 -5.38
C ASP A 58 -13.28 -4.70 -4.90
N LEU A 59 -12.43 -4.30 -3.94
CA LEU A 59 -11.49 -5.17 -3.23
C LEU A 59 -12.14 -6.01 -2.13
N LYS A 60 -13.48 -6.10 -2.11
CA LYS A 60 -14.33 -6.74 -1.09
C LYS A 60 -14.24 -6.10 0.30
N GLY A 61 -13.70 -4.89 0.39
CA GLY A 61 -13.53 -4.15 1.64
C GLY A 61 -12.75 -4.92 2.72
N GLY A 62 -12.98 -4.54 3.97
CA GLY A 62 -12.39 -5.21 5.14
C GLY A 62 -11.90 -4.23 6.21
N PRO A 63 -11.10 -4.71 7.16
CA PRO A 63 -10.49 -3.84 8.16
C PRO A 63 -9.36 -3.00 7.56
N VAL A 64 -9.24 -1.76 8.03
CA VAL A 64 -8.14 -0.85 7.72
C VAL A 64 -7.13 -0.82 8.87
N PRO A 65 -5.82 -0.58 8.64
CA PRO A 65 -5.20 -0.32 7.33
C PRO A 65 -5.14 -1.57 6.44
N MET A 66 -5.43 -1.40 5.15
CA MET A 66 -5.20 -2.42 4.12
C MET A 66 -4.11 -1.92 3.17
N ILE A 67 -3.00 -2.65 3.12
CA ILE A 67 -1.76 -2.20 2.46
C ILE A 67 -1.42 -3.19 1.35
N PHE A 68 -1.08 -2.65 0.19
CA PHE A 68 -0.61 -3.41 -0.97
C PHE A 68 0.83 -3.00 -1.30
N ILE A 69 1.76 -3.95 -1.30
CA ILE A 69 3.18 -3.74 -1.62
C ILE A 69 3.66 -4.88 -2.50
N GLY A 70 3.94 -4.60 -3.78
CA GLY A 70 4.29 -5.64 -4.75
C GLY A 70 3.24 -6.73 -4.86
N ASP A 71 3.61 -7.97 -4.56
CA ASP A 71 2.70 -9.12 -4.54
C ASP A 71 1.96 -9.27 -3.21
N ARG A 72 2.17 -8.41 -2.21
CA ARG A 72 1.68 -8.58 -0.83
C ARG A 72 0.48 -7.70 -0.53
N LYS A 73 -0.60 -8.32 -0.03
CA LYS A 73 -1.68 -7.67 0.73
C LYS A 73 -1.46 -7.91 2.22
N ILE A 74 -1.43 -6.82 2.99
CA ILE A 74 -1.26 -6.79 4.45
C ILE A 74 -2.49 -6.10 5.05
N ILE A 75 -3.00 -6.66 6.14
CA ILE A 75 -4.13 -6.11 6.89
C ILE A 75 -3.66 -5.81 8.30
N GLY A 76 -3.99 -4.62 8.80
CA GLY A 76 -3.56 -4.16 10.11
C GLY A 76 -2.13 -3.61 10.12
N PHE A 77 -1.64 -3.29 11.32
CA PHE A 77 -0.30 -2.73 11.51
C PHE A 77 0.66 -3.80 12.06
N ASN A 78 1.62 -4.20 11.23
CA ASN A 78 2.77 -4.99 11.65
C ASN A 78 4.01 -4.36 11.00
N GLU A 79 4.75 -3.57 11.78
CA GLU A 79 5.89 -2.78 11.30
C GLU A 79 6.93 -3.64 10.57
N LYS A 80 7.29 -4.79 11.14
CA LYS A 80 8.29 -5.70 10.57
C LYS A 80 7.84 -6.21 9.20
N VAL A 81 6.62 -6.74 9.10
CA VAL A 81 6.09 -7.30 7.84
C VAL A 81 5.93 -6.22 6.78
N ILE A 82 5.50 -5.02 7.17
CA ILE A 82 5.36 -3.88 6.26
C ILE A 82 6.73 -3.49 5.69
N MET A 83 7.72 -3.25 6.55
CA MET A 83 9.05 -2.80 6.10
C MET A 83 9.82 -3.86 5.34
N GLU A 84 9.69 -5.14 5.69
CA GLU A 84 10.25 -6.24 4.90
C GLU A 84 9.65 -6.27 3.49
N SER A 85 8.33 -6.06 3.37
CA SER A 85 7.64 -6.02 2.07
C SER A 85 8.09 -4.81 1.25
N VAL A 86 8.22 -3.62 1.86
CA VAL A 86 8.72 -2.40 1.19
C VAL A 86 10.13 -2.61 0.66
N ARG A 87 11.05 -3.11 1.49
CA ARG A 87 12.45 -3.34 1.09
C ARG A 87 12.55 -4.36 -0.04
N LYS A 88 11.72 -5.41 -0.02
CA LYS A 88 11.65 -6.40 -1.11
C LYS A 88 11.19 -5.73 -2.41
N GLN A 89 10.13 -4.93 -2.35
CA GLN A 89 9.59 -4.23 -3.51
C GLN A 89 10.61 -3.26 -4.13
N GLN A 90 11.26 -2.42 -3.32
CA GLN A 90 12.27 -1.48 -3.79
C GLN A 90 13.47 -2.18 -4.45
N LYS A 91 13.93 -3.31 -3.89
CA LYS A 91 14.98 -4.13 -4.53
C LYS A 91 14.55 -4.69 -5.88
N GLN A 92 13.31 -5.16 -5.98
CA GLN A 92 12.77 -5.69 -7.24
C GLN A 92 12.63 -4.61 -8.30
N GLU A 93 12.20 -3.41 -7.93
CA GLU A 93 12.12 -2.25 -8.84
C GLU A 93 13.50 -1.83 -9.33
N ALA A 94 14.49 -1.74 -8.43
CA ALA A 94 15.87 -1.45 -8.78
C ALA A 94 16.42 -2.49 -9.77
N ALA A 95 16.22 -3.78 -9.50
CA ALA A 95 16.67 -4.85 -10.39
C ALA A 95 15.99 -4.82 -11.78
N ARG A 96 14.69 -4.50 -11.84
CA ARG A 96 13.95 -4.36 -13.11
C ARG A 96 14.41 -3.17 -13.94
N ASN A 97 14.82 -2.07 -13.29
CA ASN A 97 15.28 -0.88 -14.00
C ASN A 97 16.70 -1.05 -14.58
N THR A 98 17.56 -1.85 -13.92
CA THR A 98 18.93 -2.13 -14.39
C THR A 98 18.98 -3.03 -15.64
N GLY A 99 18.00 -3.93 -15.81
CA GLY A 99 17.95 -4.86 -16.95
C GLY A 99 17.30 -4.31 -18.23
N ARG A 100 17.01 -3.00 -18.28
CA ARG A 100 16.34 -2.34 -19.40
C ARG A 100 17.28 -1.43 -20.20
N ILE A 101 18.59 -1.65 -20.07
CA ILE A 101 19.68 -0.99 -20.80
C ILE A 101 20.22 -1.97 -21.84
#